data_AF-A0A226WPL9-F1
#
_entry.id   AF-A0A226WPL9-F1
#
_cell.length_a   1.000
_cell.length_b   1.000
_cell.length_c   1.000
_cell.angle_alpha   90.00
_cell.angle_beta   90.00
_cell.angle_gamma   90.00
#
_symmetry.space_group_name_H-M   'P 1'
#
loop_
_entity.id
_entity.type
_entity.pdbx_description
1 polymer ?
#
loop_
_entity_poly.entity_id
_entity_poly.type
_entity_poly.pdbx_seq_one_letter_code
_entity_poly.pdbx_strand_id
1 'polypeptide(L)'
;MFALKPKLAFDTYHVSAGSQAPAIGQIIGAIDEATGISGKRYSIRAPRHFRRIACDVVARKNSGAARLIEHVRGIHAGFANLDYQFYNRRLREEIGFEQLPFIDSVSECVRTSRGIGIVEQIRWDLK
;
A
#
# COMPACT_ATOMS: atom_id res chain seq x y z
N MET A 1 6.55 17.44 -14.15
CA MET A 1 7.14 16.27 -13.46
C MET A 1 8.24 16.77 -12.52
N PHE A 2 8.16 16.46 -11.21
CA PHE A 2 9.10 16.91 -10.17
C PHE A 2 10.57 16.72 -10.55
N ALA A 3 10.88 15.56 -11.15
CA ALA A 3 12.22 15.17 -11.57
C ALA A 3 12.81 16.00 -12.74
N LEU A 4 12.02 16.88 -13.36
CA LEU A 4 12.45 17.72 -14.48
C LEU A 4 12.70 19.18 -14.08
N LYS A 5 12.44 19.56 -12.82
CA LYS A 5 12.70 20.93 -12.35
C LYS A 5 14.16 21.07 -11.91
N PRO A 6 14.89 22.09 -12.40
CA PRO A 6 16.28 22.31 -12.00
C PRO A 6 16.41 22.73 -10.52
N LYS A 7 15.34 23.25 -9.91
CA LYS A 7 15.28 23.59 -8.50
C LYS A 7 13.84 23.42 -7.98
N LEU A 8 13.71 22.91 -6.76
CA LEU A 8 12.44 22.77 -6.04
C LEU A 8 12.18 24.03 -5.19
N ALA A 9 10.91 24.43 -5.03
CA ALA A 9 10.57 25.60 -4.22
C ALA A 9 10.71 25.38 -2.70
N PHE A 10 10.65 24.13 -2.23
CA PHE A 10 10.74 23.76 -0.82
C PHE A 10 11.78 22.66 -0.60
N ASP A 11 12.41 22.66 0.58
CA ASP A 11 13.35 21.62 1.00
C ASP A 11 12.66 20.33 1.44
N THR A 12 11.36 20.40 1.76
CA THR A 12 10.59 19.25 2.24
C THR A 12 9.17 19.28 1.71
N TYR A 13 8.76 18.13 1.16
CA TYR A 13 7.41 17.83 0.71
C TYR A 13 6.90 16.62 1.45
N HIS A 14 5.65 16.69 1.90
CA HIS A 14 4.92 15.51 2.35
C HIS A 14 4.06 14.98 1.22
N VAL A 15 4.04 13.66 1.09
CA VAL A 15 3.25 12.96 0.08
C VAL A 15 2.33 11.99 0.81
N SER A 16 1.03 12.15 0.60
CA SER A 16 0.00 11.21 1.07
C SER A 16 -1.14 11.17 0.07
N ALA A 17 -2.13 10.31 0.29
CA ALA A 17 -3.37 10.36 -0.49
C ALA A 17 -4.25 11.58 -0.15
N GLY A 18 -3.90 12.37 0.86
CA GLY A 18 -4.62 13.57 1.27
C GLY A 18 -6.03 13.29 1.79
N SER A 19 -6.87 14.31 1.85
CA SER A 19 -8.27 14.20 2.33
C SER A 19 -9.20 13.48 1.36
N GLN A 20 -8.77 13.24 0.13
CA GLN A 20 -9.52 12.52 -0.90
C GLN A 20 -9.06 11.05 -1.01
N ALA A 21 -8.39 10.54 0.03
CA ALA A 21 -7.94 9.15 0.06
C ALA A 21 -9.14 8.19 -0.06
N PRO A 22 -9.07 7.18 -0.94
CA PRO A 22 -10.15 6.21 -1.08
C PRO A 22 -10.30 5.39 0.20
N ALA A 23 -11.54 5.15 0.61
CA ALA A 23 -11.85 4.23 1.69
C ALA A 23 -11.44 2.80 1.31
N ILE A 24 -11.14 1.98 2.32
CA ILE A 24 -10.70 0.59 2.08
C ILE A 24 -11.67 -0.23 1.21
N GLY A 25 -12.98 0.02 1.33
CA GLY A 25 -13.98 -0.63 0.49
C GLY A 25 -13.86 -0.27 -1.00
N GLN A 26 -13.50 0.97 -1.32
CA GLN A 26 -13.27 1.42 -2.70
C GLN A 26 -12.00 0.78 -3.27
N ILE A 27 -10.95 0.66 -2.45
CA ILE A 27 -9.70 -0.01 -2.84
C ILE A 27 -9.97 -1.49 -3.13
N ILE A 28 -10.71 -2.18 -2.27
CA ILE A 28 -11.07 -3.60 -2.47
C ILE A 28 -11.90 -3.76 -3.75
N GLY A 29 -12.88 -2.89 -3.98
CA GLY A 29 -13.68 -2.91 -5.20
C GLY A 29 -12.84 -2.81 -6.46
N ALA A 30 -11.89 -1.85 -6.50
CA ALA A 30 -10.98 -1.69 -7.63
C ALA A 30 -10.07 -2.92 -7.85
N ILE A 31 -9.63 -3.59 -6.77
CA ILE A 31 -8.84 -4.83 -6.86
C ILE A 31 -9.69 -5.98 -7.38
N ASP A 32 -10.91 -6.14 -6.88
CA ASP A 32 -11.85 -7.19 -7.32
C ASP A 32 -12.13 -7.05 -8.82
N GLU A 33 -12.39 -5.83 -9.29
CA GLU A 33 -12.57 -5.51 -10.71
C GLU A 33 -11.31 -5.83 -11.53
N ALA A 34 -10.14 -5.34 -11.11
CA ALA A 34 -8.87 -5.55 -11.83
C ALA A 34 -8.43 -7.02 -11.88
N THR A 35 -8.78 -7.82 -10.86
CA THR A 35 -8.41 -9.24 -10.79
C THR A 35 -9.47 -10.17 -11.37
N GLY A 36 -10.70 -9.68 -11.60
CA GLY A 36 -11.84 -10.51 -11.98
C GLY A 36 -12.29 -11.47 -10.88
N ILE A 37 -11.93 -11.21 -9.62
CA ILE A 37 -12.26 -12.07 -8.47
C ILE A 37 -13.25 -11.34 -7.57
N SER A 38 -14.34 -12.01 -7.18
CA SER A 38 -15.38 -11.45 -6.30
C SER A 38 -15.45 -12.16 -4.95
N GLY A 39 -15.95 -11.44 -3.92
CA GLY A 39 -16.35 -12.03 -2.63
C GLY A 39 -15.92 -11.22 -1.39
N LYS A 40 -16.56 -11.48 -0.24
CA LYS A 40 -16.19 -10.85 1.05
C LYS A 40 -14.88 -11.44 1.61
N ARG A 41 -13.75 -10.94 1.10
CA ARG A 41 -12.40 -11.41 1.46
C ARG A 41 -11.68 -10.52 2.46
N TYR A 42 -12.19 -9.32 2.70
CA TYR A 42 -11.59 -8.39 3.64
C TYR A 42 -12.16 -8.55 5.06
N SER A 43 -11.27 -8.64 6.03
CA SER A 43 -11.62 -8.56 7.45
C SER A 43 -10.55 -7.78 8.19
N ILE A 44 -10.97 -6.85 9.05
CA ILE A 44 -10.05 -6.17 9.97
C ILE A 44 -9.64 -7.18 11.04
N ARG A 45 -8.34 -7.32 11.27
CA ARG A 45 -7.77 -8.24 12.26
C ARG A 45 -6.83 -7.49 13.18
N ALA A 46 -6.97 -7.73 14.49
CA ALA A 46 -6.06 -7.17 15.48
C ALA A 46 -4.63 -7.72 15.31
N PRO A 47 -3.58 -6.96 15.70
CA PRO A 47 -2.18 -7.35 15.55
C PRO A 47 -1.83 -8.73 16.11
N ARG A 48 -2.47 -9.13 17.23
CA ARG A 48 -2.33 -10.47 17.83
C ARG A 48 -2.62 -11.63 16.87
N HIS A 49 -3.34 -11.38 15.77
CA HIS A 49 -3.67 -12.39 14.76
C HIS A 49 -2.68 -12.42 13.59
N PHE A 50 -1.74 -11.47 13.47
CA PHE A 50 -0.84 -11.36 12.32
C PHE A 50 0.03 -12.61 12.15
N ARG A 51 0.60 -13.15 13.23
CA ARG A 51 1.39 -14.39 13.18
C ARG A 51 0.63 -15.56 12.59
N ARG A 52 -0.63 -15.74 12.99
CA ARG A 52 -1.49 -16.81 12.47
C ARG A 52 -1.73 -16.62 10.98
N ILE A 53 -2.11 -15.42 10.55
CA ILE A 53 -2.38 -15.12 9.14
C ILE A 53 -1.11 -15.29 8.29
N ALA A 54 0.05 -14.87 8.81
CA ALA A 54 1.32 -15.06 8.12
C ALA A 54 1.66 -16.55 7.91
N CYS A 55 1.40 -17.39 8.92
CA CYS A 55 1.55 -18.85 8.78
C CYS A 55 0.58 -19.43 7.74
N ASP A 56 -0.67 -18.97 7.72
CA ASP A 56 -1.70 -19.42 6.78
C ASP A 56 -1.29 -19.08 5.32
N VAL A 57 -0.77 -17.87 5.08
CA VAL A 57 -0.33 -17.40 3.75
C VAL A 57 0.81 -18.24 3.18
N VAL A 58 1.76 -18.66 4.02
CA VAL A 58 2.93 -19.43 3.55
C VAL A 58 2.73 -20.94 3.63
N ALA A 59 1.56 -21.40 4.10
CA ALA A 59 1.21 -22.81 4.34
C ALA A 59 2.27 -23.60 5.12
N ARG A 60 3.09 -22.92 5.93
CA ARG A 60 4.21 -23.50 6.68
C ARG A 60 4.38 -22.78 8.02
N LYS A 61 4.19 -23.53 9.11
CA LYS A 61 4.45 -23.03 10.47
C LYS A 61 5.95 -22.74 10.64
N ASN A 62 6.27 -21.60 11.24
CA ASN A 62 7.64 -21.20 11.63
C ASN A 62 8.66 -21.04 10.47
N SER A 63 8.22 -20.64 9.27
CA SER A 63 9.16 -20.28 8.20
C SER A 63 9.72 -18.85 8.38
N GLY A 64 10.92 -18.58 7.84
CA GLY A 64 11.46 -17.22 7.76
C GLY A 64 10.52 -16.26 7.01
N ALA A 65 9.79 -16.76 6.01
CA ALA A 65 8.78 -15.99 5.26
C ALA A 65 7.57 -15.60 6.14
N ALA A 66 7.10 -16.47 7.04
CA ALA A 66 6.03 -16.13 7.97
C ALA A 66 6.45 -14.98 8.91
N ARG A 67 7.67 -15.05 9.47
CA ARG A 67 8.22 -13.98 10.32
C ARG A 67 8.35 -12.66 9.57
N LEU A 68 8.76 -12.72 8.30
CA LEU A 68 8.87 -11.55 7.44
C LEU A 68 7.51 -10.88 7.22
N ILE A 69 6.49 -11.66 6.85
CA ILE A 69 5.12 -11.16 6.65
C ILE A 69 4.53 -10.58 7.94
N GLU A 70 4.76 -11.26 9.08
CA GLU A 70 4.33 -10.76 10.40
C GLU A 70 4.98 -9.42 10.72
N HIS A 71 6.29 -9.29 10.51
CA HIS A 71 7.04 -8.07 10.78
C HIS A 71 6.55 -6.88 9.93
N VAL A 72 6.42 -7.07 8.61
CA VAL A 72 5.91 -6.04 7.70
C VAL A 72 4.54 -5.56 8.12
N ARG A 73 3.64 -6.49 8.49
CA ARG A 73 2.30 -6.11 8.97
C ARG A 73 2.33 -5.36 10.30
N GLY A 74 3.23 -5.72 11.21
CA GLY A 74 3.45 -4.99 12.45
C GLY A 74 3.81 -3.52 12.20
N ILE A 75 4.75 -3.28 11.29
CA ILE A 75 5.15 -1.94 10.87
C ILE A 75 3.95 -1.17 10.30
N HIS A 76 3.24 -1.77 9.33
CA HIS A 76 2.09 -1.12 8.68
C HIS A 76 0.94 -0.84 9.66
N ALA A 77 0.66 -1.73 10.61
CA ALA A 77 -0.36 -1.49 11.63
C ALA A 77 0.03 -0.38 12.60
N GLY A 78 1.32 -0.28 12.94
CA GLY A 78 1.86 0.86 13.67
C GLY A 78 1.59 2.17 12.95
N PHE A 79 1.89 2.23 11.65
CA PHE A 79 1.60 3.41 10.82
C PHE A 79 0.12 3.72 10.68
N ALA A 80 -0.73 2.70 10.47
CA ALA A 80 -2.17 2.89 10.35
C ALA A 80 -2.78 3.49 11.64
N ASN A 81 -2.24 3.16 12.81
CA ASN A 81 -2.69 3.73 14.08
C ASN A 81 -2.29 5.19 14.28
N LEU A 82 -1.31 5.70 13.53
CA LEU A 82 -0.90 7.11 13.62
C LEU A 82 -1.89 8.05 12.92
N ASP A 83 -2.73 7.51 12.02
CA ASP A 83 -3.76 8.23 11.26
C ASP A 83 -3.29 9.56 10.65
N TYR A 84 -2.03 9.60 10.20
CA TYR A 84 -1.45 10.83 9.66
C TYR A 84 -2.02 11.13 8.28
N GLN A 85 -2.78 12.23 8.19
CA GLN A 85 -3.07 12.90 6.93
C GLN A 85 -2.07 14.02 6.71
N PHE A 86 -1.24 13.89 5.68
CA PHE A 86 -0.31 14.96 5.33
C PHE A 86 -0.96 15.96 4.39
N TYR A 87 -0.69 17.23 4.63
CA TYR A 87 -1.21 18.31 3.81
C TYR A 87 -0.36 18.48 2.54
N ASN A 88 -0.84 17.93 1.43
CA ASN A 88 -0.12 17.89 0.14
C ASN A 88 -0.01 19.25 -0.59
N ARG A 89 -0.38 20.38 0.04
CA ARG A 89 -0.48 21.68 -0.63
C ARG A 89 0.82 22.11 -1.32
N ARG A 90 1.97 21.99 -0.63
CA ARG A 90 3.28 22.32 -1.21
C ARG A 90 3.56 21.49 -2.46
N LEU A 91 3.21 20.20 -2.41
CA LEU A 91 3.39 19.29 -3.53
C LEU A 91 2.52 19.70 -4.72
N ARG A 92 1.24 20.01 -4.48
CA ARG A 92 0.28 20.43 -5.52
C ARG A 92 0.68 21.76 -6.17
N GLU A 93 1.04 22.75 -5.36
CA GLU A 93 1.53 24.04 -5.84
C GLU A 93 2.80 23.86 -6.69
N GLU A 94 3.66 22.92 -6.32
CA GLU A 94 4.92 22.67 -7.04
C GLU A 94 4.71 21.93 -8.38
N ILE A 95 3.83 20.93 -8.44
CA ILE A 95 3.63 20.13 -9.67
C ILE A 95 2.57 20.65 -10.62
N GLY A 96 1.64 21.47 -10.12
CA GLY A 96 0.54 22.03 -10.92
C GLY A 96 -0.51 21.03 -11.38
N PHE A 97 -0.60 19.84 -10.78
CA PHE A 97 -1.66 18.86 -11.04
C PHE A 97 -2.09 18.12 -9.76
N GLU A 98 -3.34 17.67 -9.71
CA GLU A 98 -3.85 16.83 -8.63
C GLU A 98 -3.37 15.39 -8.85
N GLN A 99 -2.89 14.73 -7.80
CA GLN A 99 -2.53 13.32 -7.89
C GLN A 99 -3.78 12.49 -8.21
N LEU A 100 -3.66 11.58 -9.17
CA LEU A 100 -4.74 10.64 -9.46
C LEU A 100 -5.02 9.79 -8.21
N PRO A 101 -6.31 9.52 -7.91
CA PRO A 101 -6.68 8.57 -6.88
C PRO A 101 -5.97 7.23 -7.06
N PHE A 102 -5.56 6.61 -5.94
CA PHE A 102 -4.87 5.31 -5.98
C PHE A 102 -5.67 4.24 -6.76
N ILE A 103 -7.00 4.27 -6.66
CA ILE A 103 -7.90 3.32 -7.35
C ILE A 103 -7.70 3.30 -8.87
N ASP A 104 -7.32 4.42 -9.48
CA ASP A 104 -7.10 4.52 -10.93
C ASP A 104 -5.82 3.79 -11.37
N SER A 105 -4.88 3.60 -10.44
CA SER A 105 -3.63 2.86 -10.69
C SER A 105 -3.76 1.34 -10.46
N VAL A 106 -4.82 0.87 -9.79
CA VAL A 106 -4.93 -0.52 -9.33
C VAL A 106 -4.89 -1.52 -10.48
N SER A 107 -5.58 -1.23 -11.59
CA SER A 107 -5.58 -2.10 -12.77
C SER A 107 -4.17 -2.30 -13.33
N GLU A 108 -3.40 -1.22 -13.43
CA GLU A 108 -2.03 -1.24 -13.94
C GLU A 108 -1.09 -1.96 -12.98
N CYS A 109 -1.26 -1.78 -11.67
CA CYS A 109 -0.52 -2.54 -10.64
C CYS A 109 -0.79 -4.05 -10.77
N VAL A 110 -2.06 -4.47 -10.87
CA VAL A 110 -2.41 -5.89 -11.03
C VAL A 110 -1.83 -6.47 -12.32
N ARG A 111 -1.83 -5.70 -13.40
CA ARG A 111 -1.27 -6.12 -14.69
C ARG A 111 0.24 -6.32 -14.61
N THR A 112 0.97 -5.40 -13.99
CA THR A 112 2.44 -5.40 -13.90
C THR A 112 2.99 -6.31 -12.81
N SER A 113 2.21 -6.58 -11.76
CA SER A 113 2.57 -7.53 -10.69
C SER A 113 2.16 -8.96 -11.00
N ARG A 114 1.55 -9.22 -12.17
CA ARG A 114 1.05 -10.55 -12.53
C ARG A 114 2.20 -11.56 -12.56
N GLY A 115 2.06 -12.63 -11.77
CA GLY A 115 3.05 -13.69 -11.66
C GLY A 115 4.12 -13.48 -10.60
N ILE A 116 4.15 -12.32 -9.93
CA ILE A 116 5.06 -12.08 -8.79
C ILE A 116 4.40 -12.61 -7.51
N GLY A 117 5.08 -13.55 -6.84
CA GLY A 117 4.61 -14.09 -5.57
C GLY A 117 4.80 -13.11 -4.41
N ILE A 118 3.85 -13.06 -3.47
CA ILE A 118 3.90 -12.11 -2.32
C ILE A 118 5.18 -12.25 -1.47
N VAL A 119 5.73 -13.46 -1.35
CA VAL A 119 6.98 -13.69 -0.60
C VAL A 119 8.20 -13.13 -1.34
N GLU A 120 8.19 -13.18 -2.66
CA GLU A 120 9.26 -12.61 -3.49
C GLU A 120 9.22 -11.08 -3.42
N GLN A 121 8.03 -10.48 -3.54
CA GLN A 121 7.83 -9.04 -3.41
C GLN A 121 8.33 -8.52 -2.06
N ILE A 122 7.90 -9.13 -0.95
CA ILE A 122 8.29 -8.68 0.40
C ILE A 122 9.80 -8.81 0.63
N ARG A 123 10.47 -9.80 0.03
CA ARG A 123 11.93 -9.92 0.11
C ARG A 123 12.64 -8.81 -0.64
N TRP A 124 12.09 -8.32 -1.75
CA TRP A 124 12.62 -7.16 -2.46
C TRP A 124 12.44 -5.87 -1.66
N ASP A 125 11.27 -5.68 -1.04
CA ASP A 125 10.94 -4.47 -0.29
C ASP A 125 11.75 -4.30 1.03
N LEU A 126 12.37 -5.37 1.53
CA LEU A 126 13.14 -5.39 2.78
C LEU A 126 14.66 -5.57 2.59
N LYS A 127 15.15 -5.49 1.35
CA LYS A 127 16.59 -5.36 1.08
C LYS A 127 17.03 -3.93 1.36
#